data_AF-A0A8T4Q9F1-F1
#
_entry.id   AF-A0A8T4Q9F1-F1
#
_cell.length_a   1.000
_cell.length_b   1.000
_cell.length_c   1.000
_cell.angle_alpha   90.00
_cell.angle_beta   90.00
_cell.angle_gamma   90.00
#
_symmetry.space_group_name_H-M   'P 1'
#
loop_
_entity.id
_entity.type
_entity.pdbx_description
1 polymer ?
#
loop_
_entity_poly.entity_id
_entity_poly.type
_entity_poly.pdbx_seq_one_letter_code
_entity_poly.pdbx_strand_id
1 'polypeptide(L)'
;MVNKMAKSRKSKKNGKRNSTRNFILGLIILFLVVAIVVTLTSDLNPPKDEEAVAATVNGEKIYSEYLDAQYEKVPEQLRASYTKQVLLDQIIDRVLVFQEAAKAGISVTEDEIQAVIDEISRDLPEGKTLEEALTEDSLALDDVKVEIQQQLLLSKFLEEKVFLNIGITAQEIDNFAKESFEGIELTNETRQQIERFLLLQKQKDAYSRFINQTRASSEIVILIGGEAETETAAAETSETAPAQEDEETAPEEEEAAAASTEGQETPGSAEEATEASAVPISLADCLKEKKAILYGSEKCTFTTEQIALFGEEAGKINFFECNDADGYISGECAALGIDLYPTWSIDGKSYKGMQTLEQLKALSDC
;
A
#
# COMPACT_ATOMS: atom_id res chain seq x y z
N MET A 1 25.82 60.18 -22.86
CA MET A 1 24.53 60.12 -22.12
C MET A 1 23.98 58.72 -22.26
N VAL A 2 23.68 58.07 -21.12
CA VAL A 2 22.75 56.93 -20.95
C VAL A 2 23.22 55.58 -21.52
N ASN A 3 23.11 54.41 -20.86
CA ASN A 3 23.02 53.99 -19.46
C ASN A 3 23.20 52.46 -19.46
N LYS A 4 23.72 51.91 -18.36
CA LYS A 4 23.86 50.46 -18.11
C LYS A 4 22.51 49.74 -18.18
N MET A 5 22.47 48.55 -18.77
CA MET A 5 21.56 47.48 -18.33
C MET A 5 22.22 46.11 -18.49
N ALA A 6 22.84 45.64 -17.40
CA ALA A 6 23.09 44.22 -17.17
C ALA A 6 21.78 43.57 -16.72
N LYS A 7 21.23 42.65 -17.52
CA LYS A 7 20.12 41.78 -17.08
C LYS A 7 20.70 40.51 -16.47
N SER A 8 20.57 40.44 -15.15
CA SER A 8 20.75 39.24 -14.33
C SER A 8 19.77 38.13 -14.78
N ARG A 9 20.30 36.95 -15.13
CA ARG A 9 19.54 35.70 -15.25
C ARG A 9 19.65 34.97 -13.91
N LYS A 10 18.62 35.02 -13.07
CA LYS A 10 18.46 34.10 -11.94
C LYS A 10 17.72 32.85 -12.42
N SER A 11 18.42 31.72 -12.35
CA SER A 11 17.85 30.38 -12.53
C SER A 11 16.89 30.06 -11.38
N LYS A 12 15.63 29.72 -11.71
CA LYS A 12 14.64 29.17 -10.78
C LYS A 12 15.03 27.73 -10.45
N LYS A 13 15.49 27.47 -9.22
CA LYS A 13 15.43 26.13 -8.63
C LYS A 13 13.97 25.88 -8.19
N ASN A 14 13.25 25.04 -8.92
CA ASN A 14 11.95 24.53 -8.49
C ASN A 14 12.17 23.47 -7.40
N GLY A 15 11.59 23.72 -6.22
CA GLY A 15 11.67 22.84 -5.05
C GLY A 15 10.68 21.67 -5.16
N LYS A 16 11.23 20.47 -5.05
CA LYS A 16 10.58 19.16 -4.97
C LYS A 16 9.95 18.94 -3.58
N ARG A 17 9.02 19.81 -3.15
CA ARG A 17 8.53 19.91 -1.76
C ARG A 17 7.00 19.78 -1.59
N ASN A 18 6.28 19.38 -2.64
CA ASN A 18 4.81 19.41 -2.68
C ASN A 18 4.11 18.04 -2.55
N SER A 19 4.82 16.90 -2.69
CA SER A 19 4.15 15.59 -2.73
C SER A 19 3.91 14.97 -1.35
N THR A 20 4.84 15.10 -0.41
CA THR A 20 4.68 14.61 0.99
C THR A 20 3.64 15.42 1.75
N ARG A 21 3.53 16.71 1.41
CA ARG A 21 2.59 17.67 1.99
C ARG A 21 1.12 17.28 1.77
N ASN A 22 0.76 16.97 0.52
CA ASN A 22 -0.62 16.62 0.16
C ASN A 22 -1.05 15.23 0.73
N PHE A 23 -0.08 14.35 1.03
CA PHE A 23 -0.34 13.03 1.61
C PHE A 23 -0.57 13.10 3.13
N ILE A 24 0.23 13.90 3.85
CA ILE A 24 0.04 14.13 5.30
C ILE A 24 -1.28 14.87 5.55
N LEU A 25 -1.62 15.87 4.74
CA LEU A 25 -2.91 16.58 4.77
C LEU A 25 -4.10 15.67 4.45
N GLY A 26 -3.97 14.79 3.45
CA GLY A 26 -5.02 13.82 3.12
C GLY A 26 -5.28 12.83 4.26
N LEU A 27 -4.24 12.39 4.96
CA LEU A 27 -4.37 11.52 6.14
C LEU A 27 -4.94 12.26 7.35
N ILE A 28 -4.57 13.52 7.58
CA ILE A 28 -5.14 14.35 8.66
C ILE A 28 -6.63 14.60 8.41
N ILE A 29 -7.02 14.96 7.18
CA ILE A 29 -8.42 15.24 6.82
C ILE A 29 -9.25 13.95 6.85
N LEU A 30 -8.73 12.82 6.35
CA LEU A 30 -9.41 11.52 6.41
C LEU A 30 -9.61 11.05 7.85
N PHE A 31 -8.63 11.25 8.73
CA PHE A 31 -8.72 10.85 10.14
C PHE A 31 -9.60 11.80 10.96
N LEU A 32 -9.59 13.11 10.65
CA LEU A 32 -10.54 14.07 11.21
C LEU A 32 -11.97 13.70 10.81
N VAL A 33 -12.24 13.35 9.55
CA VAL A 33 -13.58 12.94 9.09
C VAL A 33 -14.07 11.66 9.77
N VAL A 34 -13.18 10.73 10.16
CA VAL A 34 -13.55 9.54 10.97
C VAL A 34 -13.74 9.89 12.46
N ALA A 35 -13.09 10.95 12.96
CA ALA A 35 -13.32 11.46 14.32
C ALA A 35 -14.65 12.23 14.46
N ILE A 36 -15.27 12.65 13.34
CA ILE A 36 -16.47 13.51 13.29
C ILE A 36 -17.74 12.66 13.17
N VAL A 37 -17.96 11.76 14.13
CA VAL A 37 -19.32 11.31 14.48
C VAL A 37 -19.41 11.19 16.01
N VAL A 38 -19.21 12.31 16.71
CA VAL A 38 -19.55 12.41 18.13
C VAL A 38 -20.34 13.69 18.34
N THR A 39 -21.64 13.55 18.59
CA THR A 39 -22.35 14.52 19.42
C THR A 39 -23.19 13.75 20.43
N LEU A 40 -22.78 13.83 21.71
CA LEU A 40 -23.52 14.43 22.83
C LEU A 40 -23.30 13.69 24.16
N THR A 41 -22.64 14.44 25.06
CA THR A 41 -22.85 14.52 26.51
C THR A 41 -22.68 13.25 27.34
N SER A 42 -21.58 13.19 28.10
CA SER A 42 -21.57 12.70 29.49
C SER A 42 -20.40 13.33 30.27
N ASP A 43 -20.70 13.68 31.52
CA ASP A 43 -19.90 14.45 32.48
C ASP A 43 -18.44 14.04 32.64
N LEU A 44 -17.56 15.06 32.73
CA LEU A 44 -16.13 14.98 33.04
C LEU A 44 -15.85 14.63 34.52
N ASN A 45 -16.55 13.64 35.09
CA ASN A 45 -16.13 13.02 36.35
C ASN A 45 -16.81 11.64 36.59
N PRO A 46 -16.25 10.53 36.08
CA PRO A 46 -16.74 9.19 36.39
C PRO A 46 -16.36 8.77 37.83
N PRO A 47 -17.12 7.85 38.46
CA PRO A 47 -16.88 7.41 39.83
C PRO A 47 -15.55 6.63 39.93
N LYS A 48 -14.79 6.93 40.98
CA LYS A 48 -13.55 6.23 41.35
C LYS A 48 -13.86 4.83 41.90
N ASP A 49 -14.12 3.88 41.03
CA ASP A 49 -14.01 2.45 41.31
C ASP A 49 -13.19 1.84 40.16
N GLU A 50 -12.23 0.95 40.47
CA GLU A 50 -11.17 0.41 39.59
C GLU A 50 -11.52 0.41 38.09
N GLU A 51 -11.03 1.42 37.35
CA GLU A 51 -11.28 1.58 35.92
C GLU A 51 -10.88 0.31 35.16
N ALA A 52 -11.85 -0.29 34.45
CA ALA A 52 -11.63 -1.53 33.71
C ALA A 52 -10.51 -1.35 32.68
N VAL A 53 -9.46 -2.14 32.79
CA VAL A 53 -8.30 -2.10 31.88
C VAL A 53 -8.51 -3.10 30.75
N ALA A 54 -8.33 -2.67 29.50
CA ALA A 54 -8.43 -3.51 28.31
C ALA A 54 -7.11 -4.23 28.00
N ALA A 55 -5.98 -3.56 28.23
CA ALA A 55 -4.65 -4.17 28.14
C ALA A 55 -3.62 -3.37 28.95
N THR A 56 -2.46 -3.96 29.21
CA THR A 56 -1.27 -3.26 29.68
C THR A 56 -0.09 -3.51 28.76
N VAL A 57 0.71 -2.47 28.50
CA VAL A 57 1.90 -2.50 27.64
C VAL A 57 3.09 -1.94 28.41
N ASN A 58 4.03 -2.78 28.82
CA ASN A 58 5.17 -2.42 29.67
C ASN A 58 4.74 -1.68 30.96
N GLY A 59 3.61 -2.10 31.55
CA GLY A 59 3.01 -1.49 32.73
C GLY A 59 2.13 -0.26 32.48
N GLU A 60 2.10 0.27 31.26
CA GLU A 60 1.18 1.35 30.85
C GLU A 60 -0.22 0.77 30.56
N LYS A 61 -1.27 1.37 31.13
CA LYS A 61 -2.63 0.87 31.03
C LYS A 61 -3.36 1.45 29.83
N ILE A 62 -4.02 0.59 29.05
CA ILE A 62 -5.01 0.94 28.05
C ILE A 62 -6.38 0.68 28.66
N TYR A 63 -7.15 1.73 28.90
CA TYR A 63 -8.47 1.63 29.55
C TYR A 63 -9.55 1.16 28.58
N SER A 64 -10.49 0.37 29.09
CA SER A 64 -11.60 -0.18 28.31
C SER A 64 -12.52 0.93 27.81
N GLU A 65 -12.73 1.98 28.60
CA GLU A 65 -13.53 3.14 28.19
C GLU A 65 -12.95 3.83 26.95
N TYR A 66 -11.61 3.97 26.89
CA TYR A 66 -10.95 4.52 25.71
C TYR A 66 -11.14 3.60 24.50
N LEU A 67 -10.92 2.30 24.65
CA LEU A 67 -11.13 1.32 23.57
C LEU A 67 -12.57 1.36 23.05
N ASP A 68 -13.55 1.38 23.94
CA ASP A 68 -14.97 1.41 23.61
C ASP A 68 -15.34 2.71 22.87
N ALA A 69 -14.88 3.86 23.37
CA ALA A 69 -15.11 5.15 22.71
C ALA A 69 -14.48 5.22 21.32
N GLN A 70 -13.31 4.60 21.10
CA GLN A 70 -12.73 4.51 19.75
C GLN A 70 -13.49 3.50 18.88
N TYR A 71 -13.98 2.40 19.43
CA TYR A 71 -14.74 1.39 18.68
C TYR A 71 -16.11 1.89 18.23
N GLU A 72 -16.75 2.74 19.01
CA GLU A 72 -18.03 3.37 18.65
C GLU A 72 -17.91 4.22 17.37
N LYS A 73 -16.73 4.80 17.12
CA LYS A 73 -16.43 5.58 15.90
C LYS A 73 -16.26 4.71 14.66
N VAL A 74 -16.03 3.41 14.81
CA VAL A 74 -15.93 2.49 13.67
C VAL A 74 -17.31 2.40 13.00
N PRO A 75 -17.43 2.73 11.69
CA PRO A 75 -18.68 2.61 10.96
C PRO A 75 -19.29 1.22 11.12
N GLU A 76 -20.62 1.16 11.33
CA GLU A 76 -21.31 -0.09 11.63
C GLU A 76 -21.07 -1.16 10.56
N GLN A 77 -20.93 -0.74 9.30
CA GLN A 77 -20.66 -1.59 8.14
C GLN A 77 -19.32 -2.33 8.25
N LEU A 78 -18.34 -1.74 8.94
CA LEU A 78 -16.99 -2.29 9.10
C LEU A 78 -16.86 -3.18 10.34
N ARG A 79 -17.80 -3.11 11.30
CA ARG A 79 -17.70 -3.82 12.59
C ARG A 79 -17.67 -5.34 12.47
N ALA A 80 -18.18 -5.90 11.36
CA ALA A 80 -18.12 -7.34 11.10
C ALA A 80 -16.69 -7.85 10.85
N SER A 81 -15.84 -7.03 10.21
CA SER A 81 -14.44 -7.37 9.90
C SER A 81 -13.44 -6.66 10.79
N TYR A 82 -13.84 -5.58 11.44
CA TYR A 82 -13.01 -4.77 12.34
C TYR A 82 -13.57 -4.88 13.75
N THR A 83 -13.01 -5.81 14.54
CA THR A 83 -13.46 -6.12 15.89
C THR A 83 -12.78 -5.22 16.93
N LYS A 84 -13.31 -5.22 18.17
CA LYS A 84 -12.64 -4.53 19.30
C LYS A 84 -11.22 -5.04 19.53
N GLN A 85 -10.97 -6.33 19.28
CA GLN A 85 -9.64 -6.92 19.36
C GLN A 85 -8.69 -6.30 18.32
N VAL A 86 -9.12 -6.19 17.06
CA VAL A 86 -8.31 -5.57 16.00
C VAL A 86 -7.98 -4.11 16.34
N LEU A 87 -8.94 -3.36 16.86
CA LEU A 87 -8.70 -1.98 17.31
C LEU A 87 -7.73 -1.94 18.50
N LEU A 88 -7.90 -2.83 19.48
CA LEU A 88 -7.00 -2.92 20.63
C LEU A 88 -5.56 -3.23 20.20
N ASP A 89 -5.37 -4.16 19.26
CA ASP A 89 -4.05 -4.48 18.71
C ASP A 89 -3.40 -3.25 18.04
N GLN A 90 -4.18 -2.45 17.30
CA GLN A 90 -3.69 -1.20 16.71
C GLN A 90 -3.32 -0.15 17.77
N ILE A 91 -4.09 -0.06 18.86
CA ILE A 91 -3.79 0.84 19.98
C ILE A 91 -2.50 0.39 20.68
N ILE A 92 -2.33 -0.92 20.93
CA ILE A 92 -1.10 -1.50 21.50
C ILE A 92 0.10 -1.16 20.62
N ASP A 93 -0.02 -1.35 19.30
CA ASP A 93 1.07 -1.06 18.37
C ASP A 93 1.46 0.43 18.39
N ARG A 94 0.47 1.33 18.46
CA ARG A 94 0.70 2.79 18.60
C ARG A 94 1.39 3.14 19.92
N VAL A 95 0.98 2.53 21.03
CA VAL A 95 1.62 2.71 22.35
C VAL A 95 3.08 2.28 22.29
N LEU A 96 3.38 1.11 21.70
CA LEU A 96 4.74 0.62 21.54
C LEU A 96 5.61 1.58 20.71
N VAL A 97 5.08 2.11 19.61
CA VAL A 97 5.79 3.11 18.80
C VAL A 97 6.11 4.35 19.63
N PHE A 98 5.17 4.86 20.43
CA PHE A 98 5.41 6.05 21.26
C PHE A 98 6.39 5.80 22.40
N GLN A 99 6.38 4.60 23.00
CA GLN A 99 7.39 4.21 23.98
C GLN A 99 8.79 4.16 23.33
N GLU A 100 8.92 3.60 22.13
CA GLU A 100 10.20 3.59 21.39
C GLU A 100 10.64 4.99 20.96
N ALA A 101 9.71 5.86 20.54
CA ALA A 101 10.00 7.25 20.24
C ALA A 101 10.53 8.01 21.47
N ALA A 102 9.92 7.79 22.63
CA ALA A 102 10.37 8.37 23.89
C ALA A 102 11.77 7.84 24.30
N LYS A 103 12.01 6.52 24.20
CA LYS A 103 13.33 5.91 24.44
C LYS A 103 14.41 6.48 23.50
N ALA A 104 14.04 6.76 22.26
CA ALA A 104 14.91 7.38 21.26
C ALA A 104 15.14 8.89 21.46
N GLY A 105 14.44 9.52 22.41
CA GLY A 105 14.52 10.97 22.65
C GLY A 105 13.89 11.81 21.54
N ILE A 106 12.98 11.24 20.74
CA ILE A 106 12.28 11.96 19.68
C ILE A 106 11.06 12.65 20.29
N SER A 107 10.90 13.93 19.97
CA SER A 107 9.80 14.76 20.46
C SER A 107 9.30 15.72 19.38
N VAL A 108 8.13 16.29 19.62
CA VAL A 108 7.48 17.29 18.77
C VAL A 108 7.42 18.61 19.52
N THR A 109 7.78 19.70 18.87
CA THR A 109 7.74 21.05 19.45
C THR A 109 6.42 21.76 19.16
N GLU A 110 6.06 22.76 19.98
CA GLU A 110 4.86 23.57 19.73
C GLU A 110 4.94 24.31 18.37
N ASP A 111 6.15 24.72 17.95
CA ASP A 111 6.35 25.34 16.64
C ASP A 111 6.03 24.38 15.48
N GLU A 112 6.33 23.08 15.64
CA GLU A 112 5.97 22.05 14.65
C GLU A 112 4.44 21.84 14.60
N ILE A 113 3.77 21.82 15.76
CA ILE A 113 2.31 21.71 15.86
C ILE A 113 1.65 22.93 15.22
N GLN A 114 2.13 24.14 15.54
CA GLN A 114 1.61 25.39 14.99
C GLN A 114 1.82 25.47 13.47
N ALA A 115 2.94 24.97 12.95
CA ALA A 115 3.16 24.92 11.52
C ALA A 115 2.13 24.06 10.77
N VAL A 116 1.69 22.95 11.38
CA VAL A 116 0.60 22.10 10.85
C VAL A 116 -0.74 22.81 10.96
N ILE A 117 -1.04 23.48 12.09
CA ILE A 117 -2.28 24.27 12.24
C ILE A 117 -2.36 25.39 11.19
N ASP A 118 -1.26 26.10 10.97
CA ASP A 118 -1.18 27.16 9.96
C ASP A 118 -1.36 26.61 8.55
N GLU A 119 -0.94 25.37 8.32
CA GLU A 119 -1.15 24.66 7.07
C GLU A 119 -2.60 24.24 6.86
N ILE A 120 -3.21 23.61 7.86
CA ILE A 120 -4.64 23.29 7.85
C ILE A 120 -5.46 24.56 7.59
N SER A 121 -5.14 25.65 8.29
CA SER A 121 -5.82 26.94 8.15
C SER A 121 -5.69 27.55 6.75
N ARG A 122 -4.57 27.31 6.06
CA ARG A 122 -4.32 27.80 4.69
C ARG A 122 -5.09 27.01 3.64
N ASP A 123 -5.38 25.74 3.91
CA ASP A 123 -6.04 24.83 2.98
C ASP A 123 -7.57 24.81 3.16
N LEU A 124 -8.10 25.59 4.11
CA LEU A 124 -9.53 25.78 4.28
C LEU A 124 -10.16 26.48 3.06
N PRO A 125 -11.44 26.18 2.75
CA PRO A 125 -12.20 26.91 1.74
C PRO A 125 -12.17 28.42 1.95
N GLU A 126 -12.18 29.19 0.86
CA GLU A 126 -12.18 30.66 0.94
C GLU A 126 -13.32 31.16 1.85
N GLY A 127 -12.96 32.01 2.81
CA GLY A 127 -13.91 32.59 3.77
C GLY A 127 -14.25 31.71 4.97
N LYS A 128 -13.74 30.48 5.05
CA LYS A 128 -13.89 29.61 6.23
C LYS A 128 -12.69 29.79 7.17
N THR A 129 -12.96 30.07 8.45
CA THR A 129 -11.94 30.12 9.50
C THR A 129 -11.73 28.74 10.13
N LEU A 130 -10.56 28.53 10.76
CA LEU A 130 -10.29 27.28 11.50
C LEU A 130 -11.29 27.08 12.64
N GLU A 131 -11.61 28.13 13.38
CA GLU A 131 -12.56 28.06 14.50
C GLU A 131 -13.96 27.64 14.04
N GLU A 132 -14.44 28.16 12.89
CA GLU A 132 -15.70 27.74 12.29
C GLU A 132 -15.67 26.27 11.84
N ALA A 133 -14.57 25.81 11.24
CA ALA A 133 -14.41 24.42 10.84
C ALA A 133 -14.44 23.47 12.05
N LEU A 134 -13.69 23.79 13.11
CA LEU A 134 -13.68 23.02 14.34
C LEU A 134 -15.05 22.99 15.02
N THR A 135 -15.78 24.11 14.99
CA THR A 135 -17.12 24.20 15.59
C THR A 135 -18.16 23.35 14.83
N GLU A 136 -18.12 23.36 13.49
CA GLU A 136 -19.00 22.53 12.65
C GLU A 136 -18.83 21.04 12.98
N ASP A 137 -17.58 20.65 13.23
CA ASP A 137 -17.15 19.29 13.51
C ASP A 137 -17.21 18.93 15.00
N SER A 138 -17.65 19.86 15.86
CA SER A 138 -17.68 19.73 17.33
C SER A 138 -16.34 19.35 17.97
N LEU A 139 -15.24 19.83 17.39
CA LEU A 139 -13.87 19.58 17.82
C LEU A 139 -13.31 20.75 18.65
N ALA A 140 -12.59 20.44 19.72
CA ALA A 140 -11.78 21.43 20.44
C ALA A 140 -10.38 21.53 19.83
N LEU A 141 -9.84 22.76 19.74
CA LEU A 141 -8.49 22.98 19.21
C LEU A 141 -7.41 22.24 20.02
N ASP A 142 -7.59 22.11 21.33
CA ASP A 142 -6.63 21.42 22.19
C ASP A 142 -6.59 19.90 21.89
N ASP A 143 -7.74 19.27 21.60
CA ASP A 143 -7.78 17.86 21.19
C ASP A 143 -7.11 17.67 19.83
N VAL A 144 -7.34 18.60 18.90
CA VAL A 144 -6.69 18.58 17.57
C VAL A 144 -5.17 18.74 17.70
N LYS A 145 -4.68 19.58 18.62
CA LYS A 145 -3.26 19.72 18.91
C LYS A 145 -2.64 18.42 19.40
N VAL A 146 -3.33 17.69 20.27
CA VAL A 146 -2.88 16.38 20.77
C VAL A 146 -2.78 15.37 19.63
N GLU A 147 -3.76 15.31 18.73
CA GLU A 147 -3.69 14.39 17.59
C GLU A 147 -2.57 14.77 16.60
N ILE A 148 -2.40 16.07 16.31
CA ILE A 148 -1.28 16.56 15.48
C ILE A 148 0.06 16.15 16.11
N GLN A 149 0.22 16.34 17.42
CA GLN A 149 1.43 15.97 18.13
C GLN A 149 1.71 14.46 17.99
N GLN A 150 0.70 13.62 18.19
CA GLN A 150 0.84 12.18 18.10
C GLN A 150 1.18 11.71 16.67
N GLN A 151 0.56 12.31 15.65
CA GLN A 151 0.86 11.99 14.26
C GLN A 151 2.27 12.44 13.84
N LEU A 152 2.68 13.64 14.25
CA LEU A 152 4.04 14.13 14.00
C LEU A 152 5.08 13.25 14.70
N LEU A 153 4.82 12.84 15.95
CA LEU A 153 5.71 11.96 16.69
C LEU A 153 5.88 10.62 15.99
N LEU A 154 4.77 10.01 15.56
CA LEU A 154 4.77 8.78 14.76
C LEU A 154 5.58 8.96 13.48
N SER A 155 5.28 9.99 12.68
CA SER A 155 5.98 10.25 11.41
C SER A 155 7.48 10.44 11.62
N LYS A 156 7.89 11.29 12.57
CA LYS A 156 9.30 11.54 12.88
C LYS A 156 10.01 10.27 13.32
N PHE A 157 9.40 9.49 14.21
CA PHE A 157 9.97 8.22 14.65
C PHE A 157 10.17 7.25 13.49
N LEU A 158 9.15 7.05 12.66
CA LEU A 158 9.25 6.14 11.53
C LEU A 158 10.31 6.60 10.54
N GLU A 159 10.37 7.89 10.20
CA GLU A 159 11.38 8.44 9.28
C GLU A 159 12.81 8.32 9.83
N GLU A 160 13.03 8.62 11.11
CA GLU A 160 14.36 8.65 11.71
C GLU A 160 14.88 7.27 12.13
N LYS A 161 14.00 6.33 12.46
CA LYS A 161 14.37 5.04 13.07
C LYS A 161 13.97 3.82 12.26
N VAL A 162 12.79 3.83 11.64
CA VAL A 162 12.25 2.62 10.98
C VAL A 162 12.55 2.62 9.49
N PHE A 163 12.44 3.78 8.84
CA PHE A 163 12.62 3.96 7.41
C PHE A 163 14.02 4.48 7.05
N LEU A 164 14.91 4.52 8.02
CA LEU A 164 16.30 4.88 7.82
C LEU A 164 16.92 3.94 6.77
N ASN A 165 17.54 4.52 5.74
CA ASN A 165 18.16 3.80 4.62
C ASN A 165 17.19 3.02 3.72
N ILE A 166 15.89 3.26 3.79
CA ILE A 166 14.96 2.73 2.79
C ILE A 166 15.02 3.63 1.54
N GLY A 167 15.60 3.08 0.47
CA GLY A 167 15.60 3.69 -0.86
C GLY A 167 15.25 2.66 -1.93
N ILE A 168 14.88 3.16 -3.10
CA ILE A 168 14.64 2.36 -4.30
C ILE A 168 15.76 2.63 -5.29
N THR A 169 16.39 1.56 -5.78
CA THR A 169 17.41 1.64 -6.81
C THR A 169 16.78 1.57 -8.20
N ALA A 170 17.48 2.10 -9.21
CA ALA A 170 17.04 1.96 -10.61
C ALA A 170 16.89 0.49 -11.02
N GLN A 171 17.79 -0.37 -10.54
CA GLN A 171 17.76 -1.81 -10.81
C GLN A 171 16.51 -2.49 -10.25
N GLU A 172 16.04 -2.09 -9.06
CA GLU A 172 14.81 -2.64 -8.49
C GLU A 172 13.57 -2.25 -9.29
N ILE A 173 13.53 -1.02 -9.80
CA ILE A 173 12.48 -0.57 -10.71
C ILE A 173 12.52 -1.38 -12.00
N ASP A 174 13.71 -1.58 -12.58
CA ASP A 174 13.87 -2.35 -13.82
C ASP A 174 13.52 -3.82 -13.65
N ASN A 175 13.91 -4.44 -12.54
CA ASN A 175 13.57 -5.83 -12.23
C ASN A 175 12.06 -6.00 -12.05
N PHE A 176 11.44 -5.17 -11.21
CA PHE A 176 10.00 -5.20 -11.00
C PHE A 176 9.25 -4.99 -12.31
N ALA A 177 9.72 -4.03 -13.11
CA ALA A 177 9.10 -3.73 -14.39
C ALA A 177 9.23 -4.89 -15.39
N LYS A 178 10.37 -5.56 -15.44
CA LYS A 178 10.58 -6.73 -16.28
C LYS A 178 9.68 -7.89 -15.87
N GLU A 179 9.57 -8.15 -14.57
CA GLU A 179 8.74 -9.23 -14.03
C GLU A 179 7.24 -8.96 -14.17
N SER A 180 6.83 -7.69 -14.04
CA SER A 180 5.42 -7.30 -14.02
C SER A 180 4.90 -6.78 -15.36
N PHE A 181 5.74 -6.33 -16.27
CA PHE A 181 5.30 -5.61 -17.49
C PHE A 181 6.12 -6.02 -18.72
N GLU A 182 6.49 -7.30 -18.82
CA GLU A 182 7.31 -7.81 -19.92
C GLU A 182 6.74 -7.41 -21.30
N GLY A 183 7.61 -6.87 -22.17
CA GLY A 183 7.24 -6.45 -23.52
C GLY A 183 6.63 -5.05 -23.64
N ILE A 184 6.57 -4.27 -22.56
CA ILE A 184 5.98 -2.92 -22.57
C ILE A 184 7.03 -1.84 -22.29
N GLU A 185 7.03 -0.79 -23.12
CA GLU A 185 7.96 0.32 -22.99
C GLU A 185 7.62 1.16 -21.74
N LEU A 186 8.55 1.25 -20.80
CA LEU A 186 8.35 1.99 -19.56
C LEU A 186 8.50 3.50 -19.77
N THR A 187 7.38 4.22 -19.66
CA THR A 187 7.41 5.69 -19.62
C THR A 187 8.04 6.21 -18.33
N ASN A 188 8.48 7.47 -18.32
CA ASN A 188 8.98 8.12 -17.10
C ASN A 188 7.92 8.19 -15.99
N GLU A 189 6.64 8.35 -16.35
CA GLU A 189 5.53 8.37 -15.38
C GLU A 189 5.34 7.01 -14.74
N THR A 190 5.33 5.96 -15.56
CA THR A 190 5.25 4.55 -15.17
C THR A 190 6.37 4.19 -14.18
N ARG A 191 7.61 4.60 -14.47
CA ARG A 191 8.75 4.38 -13.56
C ARG A 191 8.57 5.06 -12.20
N GLN A 192 8.02 6.28 -12.17
CA GLN A 192 7.73 6.97 -10.91
C GLN A 192 6.61 6.31 -10.10
N GLN A 193 5.61 5.73 -10.78
CA GLN A 193 4.56 4.96 -10.11
C GLN A 193 5.13 3.69 -9.48
N ILE A 194 5.99 2.95 -10.20
CA ILE A 194 6.70 1.77 -9.68
C ILE A 194 7.57 2.15 -8.49
N GLU A 195 8.35 3.23 -8.60
CA GLU A 195 9.20 3.71 -7.50
C GLU A 195 8.38 3.97 -6.22
N ARG A 196 7.23 4.67 -6.34
CA ARG A 196 6.34 4.92 -5.20
C ARG A 196 5.75 3.63 -4.62
N PHE A 197 5.32 2.71 -5.47
CA PHE A 197 4.76 1.43 -5.05
C PHE A 197 5.79 0.60 -4.28
N LEU A 198 6.99 0.43 -4.84
CA LEU A 198 8.08 -0.33 -4.21
C LEU A 198 8.53 0.32 -2.91
N LEU A 199 8.61 1.66 -2.88
CA LEU A 199 8.94 2.39 -1.65
C LEU A 199 7.91 2.12 -0.54
N LEU A 200 6.62 2.18 -0.88
CA LEU A 200 5.54 1.90 0.06
C LEU A 200 5.58 0.45 0.55
N GLN A 201 5.85 -0.53 -0.32
CA GLN A 201 6.02 -1.92 0.08
C GLN A 201 7.17 -2.08 1.07
N LYS A 202 8.36 -1.55 0.75
CA LYS A 202 9.52 -1.62 1.66
C LYS A 202 9.25 -0.96 3.01
N GLN A 203 8.53 0.17 3.03
CA GLN A 203 8.14 0.83 4.27
C GLN A 203 7.17 -0.03 5.09
N LYS A 204 6.16 -0.64 4.46
CA LYS A 204 5.24 -1.59 5.12
C LYS A 204 6.00 -2.76 5.73
N ASP A 205 6.94 -3.36 4.99
CA ASP A 205 7.74 -4.47 5.47
C ASP A 205 8.66 -4.07 6.63
N ALA A 206 9.26 -2.88 6.55
CA ALA A 206 10.10 -2.35 7.63
C ALA A 206 9.29 -2.08 8.90
N TYR A 207 8.11 -1.47 8.76
CA TYR A 207 7.20 -1.25 9.88
C TYR A 207 6.73 -2.57 10.50
N SER A 208 6.34 -3.55 9.66
CA SER A 208 5.93 -4.88 10.11
C SER A 208 7.05 -5.59 10.89
N ARG A 209 8.30 -5.57 10.38
CA ARG A 209 9.45 -6.11 11.11
C ARG A 209 9.66 -5.40 12.45
N PHE A 210 9.63 -4.08 12.43
CA PHE A 210 9.78 -3.27 13.64
C PHE A 210 8.72 -3.64 14.69
N ILE A 211 7.44 -3.61 14.32
CA ILE A 211 6.36 -3.80 15.30
C ILE A 211 6.34 -5.23 15.84
N ASN A 212 6.61 -6.24 15.00
CA ASN A 212 6.70 -7.62 15.44
C ASN A 212 7.84 -7.83 16.43
N GLN A 213 9.01 -7.24 16.16
CA GLN A 213 10.15 -7.30 17.08
C GLN A 213 9.85 -6.57 18.41
N THR A 214 9.23 -5.40 18.33
CA THR A 214 8.88 -4.60 19.52
C THR A 214 7.81 -5.30 20.38
N ARG A 215 6.77 -5.90 19.77
CA ARG A 215 5.79 -6.72 20.48
C ARG A 215 6.45 -7.92 21.17
N ALA A 216 7.29 -8.67 20.45
CA ALA A 216 7.99 -9.84 20.99
C ALA A 216 8.94 -9.54 22.17
N SER A 217 9.39 -8.28 22.28
CA SER A 217 10.30 -7.82 23.34
C SER A 217 9.62 -6.98 24.42
N SER A 218 8.29 -6.85 24.36
CA SER A 218 7.50 -6.05 25.31
C SER A 218 6.63 -6.95 26.18
N GLU A 219 6.32 -6.47 27.38
CA GLU A 219 5.35 -7.11 28.27
C GLU A 219 3.94 -6.62 27.90
N ILE A 220 3.15 -7.47 27.24
CA ILE A 220 1.78 -7.16 26.80
C ILE A 220 0.82 -8.12 27.50
N VAL A 221 -0.17 -7.56 28.21
CA VAL A 221 -1.23 -8.33 28.88
C VAL A 221 -2.57 -7.83 28.37
N ILE A 222 -3.33 -8.70 27.70
CA ILE A 222 -4.68 -8.38 27.19
C ILE A 222 -5.70 -8.86 28.21
N LEU A 223 -6.69 -8.01 28.51
CA LEU A 223 -7.65 -8.20 29.61
C LEU A 223 -9.11 -8.18 29.15
N ILE A 224 -9.38 -7.90 27.87
CA ILE A 224 -10.73 -8.01 27.30
C ILE A 224 -11.08 -9.50 27.07
N GLY A 225 -12.31 -9.91 27.41
CA GLY A 225 -12.80 -11.27 27.11
C GLY A 225 -12.83 -12.28 28.28
N GLY A 226 -12.39 -11.90 29.48
CA GLY A 226 -12.60 -12.69 30.71
C GLY A 226 -11.54 -13.75 31.04
N GLU A 227 -10.59 -14.01 30.16
CA GLU A 227 -9.38 -14.78 30.45
C GLU A 227 -8.18 -13.94 30.00
N ALA A 228 -7.25 -13.65 30.93
CA ALA A 228 -6.05 -12.89 30.62
C ALA A 228 -5.15 -13.72 29.71
N GLU A 229 -5.14 -13.43 28.41
CA GLU A 229 -4.19 -14.00 27.47
C GLU A 229 -2.88 -13.22 27.57
N THR A 230 -1.86 -13.84 28.19
CA THR A 230 -0.50 -13.31 28.22
C THR A 230 0.22 -13.72 26.95
N GLU A 231 0.42 -12.79 26.02
CA GLU A 231 1.33 -12.98 24.89
C GLU A 231 2.77 -12.77 25.41
N THR A 232 3.38 -13.81 25.97
CA THR A 232 4.79 -13.81 26.39
C THR A 232 5.59 -14.70 25.43
N ALA A 233 6.31 -14.08 24.49
CA ALA A 233 7.27 -14.79 23.64
C ALA A 233 8.61 -14.89 24.37
N ALA A 234 8.88 -16.06 24.96
CA ALA A 234 10.17 -16.37 25.54
C ALA A 234 11.26 -16.38 24.46
N ALA A 235 12.27 -15.52 24.62
CA ALA A 235 13.51 -15.60 23.87
C ALA A 235 14.32 -16.82 24.35
N GLU A 236 14.37 -17.87 23.54
CA GLU A 236 15.45 -18.87 23.62
C GLU A 236 16.49 -18.56 22.52
N THR A 237 17.60 -17.98 22.96
CA THR A 237 18.86 -17.97 22.24
C THR A 237 19.46 -19.38 22.27
N SER A 238 19.76 -19.96 21.10
CA SER A 238 20.83 -20.95 20.98
C SER A 238 21.46 -20.87 19.59
N GLU A 239 22.55 -20.14 19.57
CA GLU A 239 23.61 -20.14 18.57
C GLU A 239 24.21 -21.55 18.46
N THR A 240 24.21 -22.18 17.27
CA THR A 240 25.42 -22.80 16.69
C THR A 240 25.23 -23.13 15.21
N ALA A 241 26.06 -22.51 14.37
CA ALA A 241 26.42 -23.04 13.06
C ALA A 241 27.28 -24.32 13.23
N PRO A 242 27.43 -25.15 12.18
CA PRO A 242 28.60 -24.92 11.34
C PRO A 242 28.35 -25.06 9.84
N ALA A 243 29.25 -24.44 9.10
CA ALA A 243 29.42 -24.45 7.66
C ALA A 243 30.15 -25.71 7.15
N GLN A 244 30.28 -25.74 5.82
CA GLN A 244 31.20 -26.55 4.98
C GLN A 244 30.69 -27.95 4.60
N GLU A 245 30.82 -28.47 3.37
CA GLU A 245 31.64 -28.11 2.20
C GLU A 245 31.08 -28.86 0.96
N ASP A 246 31.22 -28.22 -0.19
CA ASP A 246 31.41 -28.69 -1.58
C ASP A 246 31.29 -30.20 -1.91
N GLU A 247 30.53 -30.53 -2.96
CA GLU A 247 31.05 -31.41 -4.02
C GLU A 247 30.33 -31.19 -5.38
N GLU A 248 31.05 -30.49 -6.24
CA GLU A 248 30.89 -30.34 -7.67
C GLU A 248 31.22 -31.66 -8.39
N THR A 249 30.35 -32.14 -9.29
CA THR A 249 30.79 -32.92 -10.47
C THR A 249 29.72 -32.90 -11.57
N ALA A 250 29.96 -32.08 -12.59
CA ALA A 250 29.70 -32.47 -13.98
C ALA A 250 30.96 -33.15 -14.52
N PRO A 251 30.85 -34.05 -15.51
CA PRO A 251 31.07 -33.62 -16.90
C PRO A 251 30.08 -34.34 -17.85
N GLU A 252 29.99 -34.15 -19.15
CA GLU A 252 30.95 -33.75 -20.17
C GLU A 252 30.17 -33.44 -21.46
N GLU A 253 30.76 -32.62 -22.32
CA GLU A 253 30.27 -32.23 -23.64
C GLU A 253 30.36 -33.37 -24.66
N GLU A 254 29.46 -33.41 -25.66
CA GLU A 254 29.85 -33.87 -26.99
C GLU A 254 29.18 -32.98 -28.06
N GLU A 255 30.06 -32.30 -28.78
CA GLU A 255 29.83 -31.44 -29.94
C GLU A 255 29.77 -32.30 -31.21
N ALA A 256 28.80 -32.07 -32.09
CA ALA A 256 28.98 -32.38 -33.52
C ALA A 256 28.04 -31.53 -34.38
N ALA A 257 28.66 -30.89 -35.37
CA ALA A 257 28.15 -29.81 -36.18
C ALA A 257 27.39 -30.25 -37.44
N ALA A 258 26.80 -29.21 -38.07
CA ALA A 258 26.66 -28.97 -39.50
C ALA A 258 25.53 -29.69 -40.27
N ALA A 259 24.60 -28.93 -40.83
CA ALA A 259 24.76 -28.32 -42.17
C ALA A 259 23.39 -27.96 -42.79
N SER A 260 23.34 -26.77 -43.39
CA SER A 260 22.25 -26.20 -44.17
C SER A 260 21.92 -26.99 -45.43
N THR A 261 20.68 -26.86 -45.93
CA THR A 261 20.41 -26.60 -47.37
C THR A 261 18.96 -26.14 -47.57
N GLU A 262 18.81 -24.98 -48.21
CA GLU A 262 17.60 -24.53 -48.90
C GLU A 262 17.30 -25.41 -50.14
N GLY A 263 16.03 -25.47 -50.53
CA GLY A 263 15.59 -26.02 -51.81
C GLY A 263 14.08 -25.96 -52.01
N GLN A 264 13.65 -25.08 -52.92
CA GLN A 264 12.29 -24.68 -53.31
C GLN A 264 11.40 -25.75 -54.00
N GLU A 265 10.08 -25.54 -53.81
CA GLU A 265 8.94 -25.62 -54.78
C GLU A 265 8.42 -26.98 -55.36
N THR A 266 7.23 -27.40 -54.85
CA THR A 266 5.91 -27.71 -55.48
C THR A 266 5.77 -28.15 -56.96
N PRO A 267 4.62 -28.70 -57.47
CA PRO A 267 3.29 -28.94 -56.84
C PRO A 267 2.66 -30.33 -57.13
N GLY A 268 1.60 -30.70 -56.40
CA GLY A 268 0.79 -31.90 -56.66
C GLY A 268 -0.58 -31.85 -55.99
N SER A 269 -1.61 -31.67 -56.81
CA SER A 269 -3.02 -31.39 -56.50
C SER A 269 -3.78 -32.51 -55.75
N ALA A 270 -4.69 -32.02 -54.88
CA ALA A 270 -6.00 -32.58 -54.50
C ALA A 270 -6.06 -33.84 -53.62
N GLU A 271 -6.45 -33.64 -52.36
CA GLU A 271 -7.73 -34.18 -51.90
C GLU A 271 -8.34 -33.33 -50.78
N GLU A 272 -9.63 -33.09 -50.95
CA GLU A 272 -10.50 -32.20 -50.22
C GLU A 272 -11.05 -32.95 -49.00
N ALA A 273 -10.67 -32.51 -47.79
CA ALA A 273 -11.36 -32.86 -46.57
C ALA A 273 -11.86 -31.56 -45.94
N THR A 274 -13.18 -31.47 -45.89
CA THR A 274 -13.97 -30.39 -45.32
C THR A 274 -13.55 -30.06 -43.89
N GLU A 275 -12.93 -28.91 -43.68
CA GLU A 275 -12.87 -28.27 -42.37
C GLU A 275 -13.75 -27.02 -42.43
N ALA A 276 -14.77 -26.99 -41.57
CA ALA A 276 -15.67 -25.87 -41.45
C ALA A 276 -14.84 -24.61 -41.17
N SER A 277 -14.99 -23.60 -42.02
CA SER A 277 -14.46 -22.27 -41.79
C SER A 277 -15.13 -21.69 -40.54
N ALA A 278 -14.55 -21.96 -39.38
CA ALA A 278 -14.75 -21.14 -38.21
C ALA A 278 -14.02 -19.82 -38.48
N VAL A 279 -14.76 -18.71 -38.46
CA VAL A 279 -14.14 -17.38 -38.38
C VAL A 279 -13.22 -17.42 -37.15
N PRO A 280 -11.94 -17.03 -37.26
CA PRO A 280 -11.07 -16.99 -36.09
C PRO A 280 -11.70 -16.03 -35.08
N ILE A 281 -12.13 -16.55 -33.93
CA ILE A 281 -12.63 -15.74 -32.83
C ILE A 281 -11.53 -14.76 -32.42
N SER A 282 -11.89 -13.53 -32.09
CA SER A 282 -10.89 -12.57 -31.62
C SER A 282 -10.36 -13.00 -30.26
N LEU A 283 -9.15 -12.54 -29.90
CA LEU A 283 -8.56 -12.83 -28.60
C LEU A 283 -9.48 -12.36 -27.46
N ALA A 284 -10.13 -11.21 -27.60
CA ALA A 284 -11.06 -10.71 -26.60
C ALA A 284 -12.30 -11.61 -26.44
N ASP A 285 -12.85 -12.12 -27.55
CA ASP A 285 -13.96 -13.09 -27.50
C ASP A 285 -13.53 -14.42 -26.87
N CYS A 286 -12.34 -14.92 -27.22
CA CYS A 286 -11.78 -16.14 -26.65
C CYS A 286 -11.52 -16.02 -25.13
N LEU A 287 -10.90 -14.93 -24.68
CA LEU A 287 -10.68 -14.65 -23.25
C LEU A 287 -12.00 -14.57 -22.48
N LYS A 288 -13.04 -14.00 -23.11
CA LYS A 288 -14.38 -13.93 -22.52
C LYS A 288 -15.02 -15.32 -22.38
N GLU A 289 -14.88 -16.20 -23.38
CA GLU A 289 -15.34 -17.60 -23.31
C GLU A 289 -14.60 -18.39 -22.23
N LYS A 290 -13.29 -18.17 -22.11
CA LYS A 290 -12.45 -18.70 -21.03
C LYS A 290 -12.75 -18.11 -19.65
N LYS A 291 -13.66 -17.12 -19.57
CA LYS A 291 -13.98 -16.38 -18.34
C LYS A 291 -12.74 -15.80 -17.68
N ALA A 292 -11.76 -15.39 -18.49
CA ALA A 292 -10.60 -14.66 -18.00
C ALA A 292 -11.09 -13.35 -17.38
N ILE A 293 -10.56 -12.99 -16.21
CA ILE A 293 -10.90 -11.76 -15.49
C ILE A 293 -9.64 -10.90 -15.35
N LEU A 294 -9.76 -9.62 -15.67
CA LEU A 294 -8.73 -8.61 -15.41
C LEU A 294 -9.09 -7.87 -14.11
N TYR A 295 -8.32 -8.12 -13.05
CA TYR A 295 -8.42 -7.39 -11.79
C TYR A 295 -7.51 -6.15 -11.84
N GLY A 296 -8.04 -4.97 -11.52
CA GLY A 296 -7.27 -3.73 -11.55
C GLY A 296 -8.07 -2.54 -11.06
N SER A 297 -7.63 -1.34 -11.40
CA SER A 297 -8.42 -0.13 -11.12
C SER A 297 -8.47 0.80 -12.33
N GLU A 298 -9.62 1.42 -12.59
CA GLU A 298 -9.81 2.44 -13.62
C GLU A 298 -8.89 3.66 -13.41
N LYS A 299 -8.44 3.90 -12.18
CA LYS A 299 -7.48 4.96 -11.85
C LYS A 299 -6.02 4.53 -12.02
N CYS A 300 -5.76 3.25 -12.28
CA CYS A 300 -4.41 2.71 -12.44
C CYS A 300 -3.97 2.75 -13.91
N THR A 301 -2.89 3.48 -14.19
CA THR A 301 -2.33 3.63 -15.54
C THR A 301 -2.09 2.28 -16.22
N PHE A 302 -1.47 1.33 -15.51
CA PHE A 302 -1.19 -0.01 -16.04
C PHE A 302 -2.45 -0.80 -16.41
N THR A 303 -3.51 -0.65 -15.63
CA THR A 303 -4.79 -1.32 -15.93
C THR A 303 -5.42 -0.70 -17.17
N THR A 304 -5.41 0.64 -17.26
CA THR A 304 -5.95 1.33 -18.43
C THR A 304 -5.15 1.05 -19.71
N GLU A 305 -3.82 0.96 -19.61
CA GLU A 305 -2.93 0.59 -20.73
C GLU A 305 -3.17 -0.86 -21.17
N GLN A 306 -3.31 -1.80 -20.23
CA GLN A 306 -3.63 -3.20 -20.55
C GLN A 306 -4.94 -3.33 -21.34
N ILE A 307 -6.00 -2.62 -20.92
CA ILE A 307 -7.30 -2.62 -21.59
C ILE A 307 -7.19 -1.97 -22.98
N ALA A 308 -6.41 -0.90 -23.10
CA ALA A 308 -6.22 -0.18 -24.36
C ALA A 308 -5.52 -1.03 -25.44
N LEU A 309 -4.73 -2.05 -25.07
CA LEU A 309 -4.13 -2.98 -26.04
C LEU A 309 -5.18 -3.70 -26.92
N PHE A 310 -6.43 -3.82 -26.45
CA PHE A 310 -7.52 -4.46 -27.20
C PHE A 310 -8.27 -3.53 -28.17
N GLY A 311 -7.93 -2.24 -28.22
CA GLY A 311 -8.52 -1.29 -29.17
C GLY A 311 -10.06 -1.25 -29.10
N GLU A 312 -10.72 -1.40 -30.24
CA GLU A 312 -12.20 -1.38 -30.33
C GLU A 312 -12.88 -2.53 -29.55
N GLU A 313 -12.13 -3.58 -29.20
CA GLU A 313 -12.64 -4.73 -28.45
C GLU A 313 -12.46 -4.60 -26.94
N ALA A 314 -11.89 -3.51 -26.43
CA ALA A 314 -11.65 -3.28 -25.01
C ALA A 314 -12.89 -3.51 -24.13
N GLY A 315 -14.08 -3.13 -24.60
CA GLY A 315 -15.34 -3.32 -23.87
C GLY A 315 -15.79 -4.79 -23.73
N LYS A 316 -15.10 -5.74 -24.36
CA LYS A 316 -15.39 -7.18 -24.24
C LYS A 316 -14.64 -7.83 -23.07
N ILE A 317 -13.60 -7.18 -22.54
CA ILE A 317 -12.78 -7.72 -21.45
C ILE A 317 -13.60 -7.75 -20.16
N ASN A 318 -13.60 -8.89 -19.47
CA ASN A 318 -14.21 -8.99 -18.14
C ASN A 318 -13.29 -8.31 -17.13
N PHE A 319 -13.49 -7.01 -16.91
CA PHE A 319 -12.75 -6.23 -15.94
C PHE A 319 -13.47 -6.22 -14.57
N PHE A 320 -12.70 -6.32 -13.49
CA PHE A 320 -13.17 -6.17 -12.11
C PHE A 320 -12.43 -5.01 -11.43
N GLU A 321 -13.18 -3.98 -11.02
CA GLU A 321 -12.65 -2.85 -10.26
C GLU A 321 -12.32 -3.30 -8.83
N CYS A 322 -11.04 -3.28 -8.51
CA CYS A 322 -10.50 -3.68 -7.23
C CYS A 322 -10.31 -2.52 -6.27
N ASN A 323 -10.49 -1.25 -6.66
CA ASN A 323 -10.49 -0.17 -5.70
C ASN A 323 -11.89 0.16 -5.20
N ASP A 324 -12.02 0.37 -3.89
CA ASP A 324 -13.21 0.92 -3.27
C ASP A 324 -13.39 2.42 -3.60
N ALA A 325 -14.46 3.02 -3.07
CA ALA A 325 -14.78 4.43 -3.28
C ALA A 325 -13.64 5.38 -2.84
N ASP A 326 -12.86 4.94 -1.85
CA ASP A 326 -11.77 5.69 -1.24
C ASP A 326 -10.42 5.43 -1.95
N GLY A 327 -10.38 4.50 -2.90
CA GLY A 327 -9.21 4.19 -3.71
C GLY A 327 -8.27 3.13 -3.11
N TYR A 328 -8.70 2.44 -2.04
CA TYR A 328 -7.99 1.31 -1.46
C TYR A 328 -8.42 0.00 -2.11
N ILE A 329 -7.59 -1.04 -1.99
CA ILE A 329 -7.97 -2.35 -2.48
C ILE A 329 -9.18 -2.89 -1.72
N SER A 330 -10.19 -3.35 -2.46
CA SER A 330 -11.43 -3.86 -1.93
C SER A 330 -11.21 -5.16 -1.16
N GLY A 331 -12.09 -5.44 -0.20
CA GLY A 331 -12.05 -6.68 0.56
C GLY A 331 -12.14 -7.92 -0.34
N GLU A 332 -12.89 -7.85 -1.44
CA GLU A 332 -13.00 -8.94 -2.41
C GLU A 332 -11.65 -9.22 -3.10
N CYS A 333 -10.95 -8.19 -3.57
CA CYS A 333 -9.66 -8.37 -4.25
C CYS A 333 -8.54 -8.76 -3.27
N ALA A 334 -8.56 -8.21 -2.06
CA ALA A 334 -7.63 -8.60 -1.00
C ALA A 334 -7.79 -10.09 -0.61
N ALA A 335 -9.03 -10.58 -0.49
CA ALA A 335 -9.30 -11.99 -0.20
C ALA A 335 -8.84 -12.96 -1.30
N LEU A 336 -8.74 -12.47 -2.54
CA LEU A 336 -8.20 -13.21 -3.68
C LEU A 336 -6.67 -13.11 -3.81
N GLY A 337 -6.00 -12.40 -2.91
CA GLY A 337 -4.55 -12.20 -2.95
C GLY A 337 -4.09 -11.32 -4.12
N ILE A 338 -4.99 -10.50 -4.67
CA ILE A 338 -4.63 -9.46 -5.64
C ILE A 338 -3.95 -8.35 -4.85
N ASP A 339 -2.69 -8.07 -5.14
CA ASP A 339 -1.88 -7.04 -4.47
C ASP A 339 -1.14 -6.14 -5.47
N LEU A 340 -1.31 -6.41 -6.77
CA LEU A 340 -0.73 -5.69 -7.88
C LEU A 340 -1.74 -5.56 -9.02
N TYR A 341 -1.78 -4.39 -9.64
CA TYR A 341 -2.61 -4.13 -10.81
C TYR A 341 -1.79 -3.90 -12.08
N PRO A 342 -2.28 -4.33 -13.24
CA PRO A 342 -3.35 -5.32 -13.39
C PRO A 342 -2.93 -6.70 -12.90
N THR A 343 -3.88 -7.59 -12.62
CA THR A 343 -3.65 -9.03 -12.46
C THR A 343 -4.70 -9.79 -13.24
N TRP A 344 -4.28 -10.69 -14.14
CA TRP A 344 -5.17 -11.57 -14.88
C TRP A 344 -5.45 -12.84 -14.09
N SER A 345 -6.71 -13.28 -14.05
CA SER A 345 -7.08 -14.64 -13.66
C SER A 345 -7.55 -15.40 -14.89
N ILE A 346 -6.83 -16.45 -15.26
CA ILE A 346 -7.09 -17.29 -16.43
C ILE A 346 -6.98 -18.75 -15.98
N ASP A 347 -8.05 -19.54 -16.19
CA ASP A 347 -8.11 -20.95 -15.80
C ASP A 347 -7.69 -21.22 -14.34
N GLY A 348 -8.09 -20.32 -13.43
CA GLY A 348 -7.80 -20.42 -11.99
C GLY A 348 -6.36 -20.07 -11.58
N LYS A 349 -5.52 -19.63 -12.52
CA LYS A 349 -4.17 -19.13 -12.26
C LYS A 349 -4.15 -17.60 -12.35
N SER A 350 -3.34 -16.99 -11.48
CA SER A 350 -3.16 -15.53 -11.44
C SER A 350 -1.84 -15.13 -12.09
N TYR A 351 -1.90 -14.15 -12.98
CA TYR A 351 -0.76 -13.58 -13.71
C TYR A 351 -0.69 -12.10 -13.40
N LYS A 352 0.26 -11.74 -12.54
CA LYS A 352 0.40 -10.37 -12.06
C LYS A 352 1.07 -9.51 -13.13
N GLY A 353 0.63 -8.26 -13.19
CA GLY A 353 1.15 -7.25 -14.10
C GLY A 353 0.61 -7.33 -15.53
N MET A 354 1.04 -6.40 -16.38
CA MET A 354 0.57 -6.33 -17.77
C MET A 354 1.11 -7.48 -18.60
N GLN A 355 0.26 -7.94 -19.51
CA GLN A 355 0.51 -8.99 -20.46
C GLN A 355 0.30 -8.43 -21.87
N THR A 356 1.24 -8.70 -22.76
CA THR A 356 1.08 -8.47 -24.19
C THR A 356 -0.06 -9.32 -24.76
N LEU A 357 -0.62 -8.94 -25.91
CA LEU A 357 -1.64 -9.75 -26.58
C LEU A 357 -1.15 -11.16 -26.92
N GLU A 358 0.14 -11.32 -27.26
CA GLU A 358 0.75 -12.62 -27.52
C GLU A 358 0.88 -13.48 -26.26
N GLN A 359 1.26 -12.88 -25.13
CA GLN A 359 1.29 -13.58 -23.85
C GLN A 359 -0.12 -14.01 -23.43
N LEU A 360 -1.12 -13.12 -23.52
CA LEU A 360 -2.50 -13.47 -23.19
C LEU A 360 -3.02 -14.60 -24.07
N LYS A 361 -2.68 -14.57 -25.35
CA LYS A 361 -2.96 -15.65 -26.30
C LYS A 361 -2.37 -16.99 -25.80
N ALA A 362 -1.07 -17.01 -25.52
CA ALA A 362 -0.38 -18.19 -25.01
C ALA A 362 -0.87 -18.67 -23.63
N LEU A 363 -1.23 -17.76 -22.72
CA LEU A 363 -1.67 -18.07 -21.36
C LEU A 363 -3.11 -18.62 -21.30
N SER A 364 -3.93 -18.33 -22.29
CA SER A 364 -5.35 -18.71 -22.32
C SER A 364 -5.66 -19.83 -23.32
N ASP A 365 -4.66 -20.34 -24.03
CA ASP A 365 -4.80 -21.24 -25.19
C ASP A 365 -5.77 -20.67 -26.24
N CYS A 366 -5.72 -19.35 -26.41
CA CYS A 366 -6.25 -18.66 -27.57
C CYS A 366 -5.14 -18.54 -28.64
#